data_AF-A0A4Q2U073-F1
#
_entry.id   AF-A0A4Q2U073-F1
#
_cell.length_a   1.000
_cell.length_b   1.000
_cell.length_c   1.000
_cell.angle_alpha   90.00
_cell.angle_beta   90.00
_cell.angle_gamma   90.00
#
_symmetry.space_group_name_H-M   'P 1'
#
loop_
_entity.id
_entity.type
_entity.pdbx_description
1 polymer ?
#
loop_
_entity_poly.entity_id
_entity_poly.type
_entity_poly.pdbx_seq_one_letter_code
_entity_poly.pdbx_strand_id
1 'polypeptide(L)' 'MEAPAEVASVASVGKPATAEKLTVYVPKAAAKRLKQMALDHDRRINDFLQEGVDLMLAKYGQPSLADFEKK' A
#
# COMPACT_ATOMS: atom_id res chain seq x y z
N MET A 1 9.74 -31.89 15.56
CA MET A 1 10.30 -30.55 15.28
C MET A 1 9.73 -30.14 13.94
N GLU A 2 8.59 -29.46 13.94
CA GLU A 2 7.99 -28.88 12.74
C GLU A 2 7.15 -27.68 13.18
N ALA A 3 7.59 -26.49 12.78
CA ALA A 3 6.82 -25.26 12.86
C ALA A 3 6.01 -25.17 11.56
N PRO A 4 4.69 -24.89 11.61
CA PRO A 4 4.06 -24.29 10.46
C PRO A 4 4.28 -22.78 10.56
N ALA A 5 5.10 -22.27 9.65
CA ALA A 5 5.05 -20.88 9.25
C ALA A 5 3.63 -20.61 8.74
N GLU A 6 2.82 -19.97 9.58
CA GLU A 6 1.49 -19.50 9.21
C GLU A 6 1.67 -18.44 8.11
N VAL A 7 1.36 -18.89 6.91
CA VAL A 7 1.36 -18.12 5.67
C VAL A 7 0.64 -16.80 5.87
N ALA A 8 1.39 -15.71 5.74
CA ALA A 8 0.85 -14.36 5.68
C ALA A 8 -0.24 -14.32 4.61
N SER A 9 -1.48 -14.22 5.08
CA SER A 9 -2.68 -14.07 4.27
C SER A 9 -2.52 -12.83 3.40
N VAL A 10 -2.35 -13.04 2.09
CA VAL A 10 -2.50 -12.00 1.07
C VAL A 10 -3.97 -11.59 1.03
N ALA A 11 -4.35 -10.71 1.96
CA ALA A 11 -5.62 -10.02 1.93
C ALA A 11 -5.66 -9.22 0.64
N SER A 12 -6.41 -9.75 -0.33
CA SER A 12 -6.77 -9.03 -1.54
C SER A 12 -7.70 -7.91 -1.09
N VAL A 13 -7.12 -6.72 -0.86
CA VAL A 13 -7.85 -5.49 -0.56
C VAL A 13 -8.75 -5.19 -1.75
N GLY A 14 -9.99 -5.68 -1.66
CA GLY A 14 -11.07 -5.24 -2.50
C GLY A 14 -11.24 -3.74 -2.28
N LYS A 15 -11.24 -2.98 -3.38
CA LYS A 15 -11.39 -1.52 -3.36
C LYS A 15 -12.52 -1.11 -2.41
N PRO A 16 -12.24 -0.32 -1.36
CA PRO A 16 -13.30 0.25 -0.56
C PRO A 16 -14.12 1.22 -1.41
N ALA A 17 -15.45 1.14 -1.25
CA ALA A 17 -16.42 2.01 -1.88
C ALA A 17 -16.28 3.50 -1.48
N THR A 18 -15.36 3.81 -0.55
CA THR A 18 -15.10 5.12 0.06
C THR A 18 -13.64 5.57 -0.09
N ALA A 19 -12.90 5.10 -1.09
CA ALA A 19 -11.54 5.58 -1.37
C ALA A 19 -11.55 6.98 -2.01
N GLU A 20 -11.03 8.00 -1.33
CA GLU A 20 -10.74 9.29 -1.94
C GLU A 20 -9.39 9.24 -2.68
N LYS A 21 -9.36 9.76 -3.91
CA LYS A 21 -8.13 9.79 -4.72
C LYS A 21 -7.23 10.93 -4.29
N LEU A 22 -6.21 10.62 -3.49
CA LEU A 22 -5.14 11.55 -3.18
C LEU A 22 -4.19 11.70 -4.38
N THR A 23 -4.11 12.91 -4.96
CA THR A 23 -3.16 13.22 -6.05
C THR A 23 -1.92 13.87 -5.46
N VAL A 24 -0.78 13.18 -5.52
CA VAL A 24 0.51 13.70 -5.02
C VAL A 24 1.42 14.05 -6.18
N TYR A 25 1.99 15.25 -6.13
CA TYR A 25 3.02 15.67 -7.08
C TYR A 25 4.36 15.06 -6.69
N VAL A 26 4.85 14.16 -7.53
CA VAL A 26 6.19 13.56 -7.39
C VAL A 26 7.07 13.95 -8.58
N PRO A 27 8.40 14.07 -8.40
CA PRO A 27 9.31 14.30 -9.51
C PRO A 27 9.17 13.21 -10.58
N LYS A 28 9.32 13.56 -11.87
CA LYS A 28 9.18 12.60 -12.99
C LYS A 28 10.09 11.37 -12.84
N ALA A 29 11.29 11.56 -12.28
CA ALA A 29 12.22 10.47 -12.00
C ALA A 29 11.66 9.48 -10.97
N ALA A 30 11.06 9.98 -9.88
CA ALA A 30 10.42 9.16 -8.85
C ALA A 30 9.20 8.42 -9.42
N ALA A 31 8.35 9.08 -10.21
CA ALA A 31 7.22 8.43 -10.88
C ALA A 31 7.67 7.27 -11.79
N LYS A 32 8.77 7.44 -12.53
CA LYS A 32 9.32 6.39 -13.40
C LYS A 32 9.87 5.21 -12.58
N ARG A 33 10.56 5.48 -11.49
CA ARG A 33 11.06 4.47 -10.54
C ARG A 33 9.91 3.68 -9.90
N LEU A 34 8.87 4.36 -9.42
CA LEU A 34 7.68 3.73 -8.84
C LEU A 34 6.95 2.84 -9.86
N LYS A 35 6.82 3.30 -11.11
CA LYS A 35 6.28 2.49 -12.21
C LYS A 35 7.12 1.25 -12.47
N GLN A 36 8.45 1.39 -12.48
CA GLN A 36 9.35 0.25 -12.69
C GLN A 36 9.26 -0.77 -11.54
N MET A 37 9.25 -0.31 -10.29
CA MET A 37 9.06 -1.20 -9.13
C MET A 37 7.70 -1.91 -9.17
N ALA A 38 6.63 -1.21 -9.54
CA ALA A 38 5.31 -1.81 -9.71
C ALA A 38 5.32 -2.94 -10.76
N LEU A 39 6.02 -2.75 -11.88
CA LEU A 39 6.19 -3.77 -12.92
C LEU A 39 7.06 -4.95 -12.45
N ASP A 40 8.15 -4.67 -11.72
CA ASP A 40 9.09 -5.70 -11.25
C ASP A 40 8.43 -6.66 -10.24
N HIS A 41 7.57 -6.11 -9.38
CA HIS A 41 6.83 -6.87 -8.36
C HIS A 41 5.46 -7.37 -8.81
N ASP A 42 5.07 -7.17 -10.07
CA ASP A 42 3.72 -7.46 -10.62
C ASP A 42 2.56 -6.88 -9.78
N ARG A 43 2.80 -5.74 -9.11
CA ARG A 43 1.83 -5.06 -8.25
C ARG A 43 1.35 -3.76 -8.88
N ARG A 44 0.15 -3.31 -8.51
CA ARG A 44 -0.38 -2.03 -8.98
C ARG A 44 0.36 -0.88 -8.29
N ILE A 45 0.65 0.20 -9.02
CA ILE A 45 1.23 1.43 -8.44
C ILE A 45 0.38 1.96 -7.28
N ASN A 46 -0.94 1.83 -7.41
CA ASN A 46 -1.85 2.26 -6.36
C ASN A 46 -1.65 1.47 -5.05
N ASP A 47 -1.29 0.19 -5.13
CA ASP A 47 -1.00 -0.67 -3.98
C ASP A 47 0.31 -0.27 -3.30
N PHE A 48 1.36 0.00 -4.10
CA PHE A 48 2.62 0.57 -3.61
C PHE A 48 2.44 1.95 -2.96
N LEU A 49 1.57 2.79 -3.51
CA LEU A 49 1.26 4.10 -2.93
C LEU A 49 0.50 3.97 -1.62
N GLN A 50 -0.46 3.03 -1.53
CA GLN A 50 -1.16 2.75 -0.27
C GLN A 50 -0.18 2.26 0.80
N GLU A 51 0.72 1.34 0.46
CA GLU A 51 1.76 0.86 1.39
C GLU A 51 2.69 2.01 1.85
N GLY A 52 3.11 2.88 0.92
CA GLY A 52 3.91 4.05 1.25
C GLY A 52 3.19 5.06 2.15
N VAL A 53 1.88 5.25 1.95
CA VAL A 53 1.05 6.09 2.82
C VAL A 53 0.87 5.44 4.19
N ASP A 54 0.66 4.13 4.25
CA ASP A 54 0.53 3.39 5.50
C ASP A 54 1.80 3.48 6.36
N LEU A 55 2.97 3.28 5.73
CA LEU A 55 4.28 3.47 6.37
C LEU A 55 4.48 4.91 6.89
N MET A 56 3.96 5.91 6.15
CA MET A 56 4.01 7.30 6.57
C MET A 56 3.10 7.55 7.76
N LEU A 57 1.84 7.10 7.71
CA LEU A 57 0.88 7.18 8.82
C LEU A 57 1.41 6.51 10.09
N ALA A 58 1.97 5.31 9.96
CA ALA A 58 2.59 4.57 11.06
C ALA A 58 3.73 5.37 11.72
N LYS A 59 4.55 6.08 10.92
CA LYS A 59 5.63 6.94 11.45
C LYS A 59 5.10 8.11 12.28
N TYR A 60 3.90 8.60 11.99
CA TYR A 60 3.25 9.68 12.73
C TYR A 60 2.31 9.19 13.84
N GLY A 61 2.26 7.87 14.11
CA GLY A 61 1.36 7.27 15.10
C GLY A 61 -0.11 7.35 14.70
N GLN A 62 -0.39 7.54 13.41
CA GLN A 62 -1.73 7.51 12.86
C GLN A 62 -2.14 6.06 12.56
N PRO A 63 -3.44 5.73 12.65
CA PRO A 63 -3.94 4.43 12.25
C PRO A 63 -3.68 4.16 10.76
N SER A 64 -3.49 2.89 10.41
CA SER A 64 -3.34 2.42 9.04
C SER A 64 -4.56 2.75 8.18
N LEU A 65 -4.40 2.78 6.86
CA LEU A 65 -5.50 3.05 5.91
C LEU A 65 -6.69 2.09 6.14
N ALA A 66 -6.41 0.82 6.43
CA ALA A 66 -7.41 -0.19 6.74
C ALA A 66 -8.21 0.07 8.03
N ASP A 67 -7.65 0.82 8.98
CA ASP A 67 -8.35 1.22 10.21
C ASP A 67 -9.26 2.43 9.98
N PHE A 68 -8.85 3.35 9.08
CA PHE A 68 -9.69 4.46 8.63
C PHE A 68 -10.90 4.00 7.82
N GLU A 69 -10.78 2.91 7.07
CA GLU A 69 -11.90 2.31 6.33
C GLU A 69 -12.97 1.67 7.22
N LYS A 70 -12.64 1.32 8.48
CA LYS A 70 -13.56 0.67 9.42
C LYS A 70 -14.40 1.63 10.26
N LYS A 71 -14.24 2.94 10.09
CA LYS A 71 -14.85 3.97 10.94
C LYS A 71 -16.03 4.68 10.30
#